data_AF-A0A559IGX3-F1
#
_entry.id   AF-A0A559IGX3-F1
#
_cell.length_a   1.000
_cell.length_b   1.000
_cell.length_c   1.000
_cell.angle_alpha   90.00
_cell.angle_beta   90.00
_cell.angle_gamma   90.00
#
_symmetry.space_group_name_H-M   'P 1'
#
loop_
_entity.id
_entity.type
_entity.pdbx_description
1 polymer ?
#
loop_
_entity_poly.entity_id
_entity_poly.type
_entity_poly.pdbx_seq_one_letter_code
_entity_poly.pdbx_strand_id
1 'polypeptide(L)'
;MAQAGEPDNRSKKPENAALLPQSNNSVAPYQEVRKYIPFRGLYDPCPPLPYKSYVVPINQFINFQPPNWPQFTLSQALTHGTLWPALYSSYQSQRGGNGT
;
A
#
# COMPACT_ATOMS: atom_id res chain seq x y z
N MET A 1 45.34 25.75 -37.98
CA MET A 1 45.20 25.58 -36.51
C MET A 1 43.94 24.77 -36.26
N ALA A 2 44.11 23.50 -35.89
CA ALA A 2 43.10 22.67 -35.21
C ALA A 2 42.87 23.27 -33.80
N GLN A 3 41.79 23.03 -33.03
CA GLN A 3 40.86 21.92 -32.91
C GLN A 3 39.51 22.44 -32.41
N ALA A 4 38.45 21.65 -32.66
CA ALA A 4 37.13 21.77 -32.05
C ALA A 4 37.17 21.55 -30.52
N GLY A 5 36.22 22.17 -29.82
CA GLY A 5 35.93 21.93 -28.41
C GLY A 5 34.49 22.30 -28.08
N GLU A 6 33.58 21.35 -28.24
CA GLU A 6 32.35 21.21 -27.44
C GLU A 6 32.65 19.97 -26.55
N PRO A 7 32.23 19.88 -25.27
CA PRO A 7 30.80 19.81 -25.02
C PRO A 7 30.27 20.23 -23.64
N ASP A 8 28.93 20.16 -23.58
CA ASP A 8 28.18 19.59 -22.47
C ASP A 8 27.85 20.42 -21.22
N ASN A 9 26.53 20.66 -21.15
CA ASN A 9 25.66 20.10 -20.13
C ASN A 9 25.11 21.05 -19.07
N ARG A 10 23.77 21.02 -19.07
CA ARG A 10 22.92 20.98 -17.87
C ARG A 10 22.69 22.32 -17.22
N SER A 11 21.68 23.01 -17.77
CA SER A 11 20.74 23.80 -16.99
C SER A 11 20.49 23.10 -15.64
N LYS A 12 21.09 23.63 -14.58
CA LYS A 12 20.73 23.28 -13.21
C LYS A 12 19.34 23.86 -12.98
N LYS A 13 18.32 23.09 -13.32
CA LYS A 13 17.01 23.22 -12.67
C LYS A 13 17.28 23.00 -11.18
N PRO A 14 16.94 23.93 -10.28
CA PRO A 14 16.93 23.60 -8.86
C PRO A 14 15.88 22.51 -8.65
N GLU A 15 16.37 21.28 -8.58
CA GLU A 15 15.72 20.21 -7.83
C GLU A 15 15.62 20.72 -6.40
N ASN A 16 14.40 21.03 -6.00
CA ASN A 16 13.88 20.94 -4.64
C ASN A 16 12.43 21.40 -4.74
N ALA A 17 11.64 20.63 -5.49
CA ALA A 17 10.23 20.50 -5.17
C ALA A 17 10.18 19.80 -3.82
N ALA A 18 10.37 20.58 -2.76
CA ALA A 18 10.17 20.16 -1.41
C ALA A 18 8.75 19.58 -1.36
N LEU A 19 8.73 18.28 -1.10
CA LEU A 19 7.58 17.47 -0.79
C LEU A 19 6.61 18.30 0.04
N LEU A 20 5.39 18.43 -0.46
CA LEU A 20 4.26 18.89 0.34
C LEU A 20 4.29 18.12 1.67
N PRO A 21 4.13 18.80 2.82
CA PRO A 21 4.00 18.13 4.09
C PRO A 21 2.81 17.18 3.96
N GLN A 22 3.08 15.87 3.98
CA GLN A 22 2.02 14.88 3.98
C GLN A 22 1.15 15.19 5.18
N SER A 23 -0.11 15.54 4.90
CA SER A 23 -1.01 16.10 5.88
C SER A 23 -1.12 15.16 7.07
N ASN A 24 -0.86 15.71 8.25
CA ASN A 24 -1.07 15.08 9.54
C ASN A 24 -2.58 14.95 9.78
N ASN A 25 -3.21 14.05 9.02
CA ASN A 25 -4.57 13.60 9.24
C ASN A 25 -4.59 12.10 9.02
N SER A 26 -4.15 11.36 10.05
CA SER A 26 -3.93 9.91 10.05
C SER A 26 -5.24 9.10 10.03
N VAL A 27 -6.20 9.48 9.19
CA VAL A 27 -7.29 8.58 8.81
C VAL A 27 -6.78 7.82 7.59
N ALA A 28 -6.25 6.62 7.82
CA ALA A 28 -5.77 5.76 6.73
C ALA A 28 -6.87 5.64 5.66
N PRO A 29 -6.60 5.98 4.40
CA PRO A 29 -7.62 5.94 3.36
C PRO A 29 -7.98 4.47 3.12
N TYR A 30 -9.22 4.11 3.47
CA TYR A 30 -9.76 2.75 3.50
C TYR A 30 -9.13 1.82 4.54
N GLN A 31 -9.89 1.53 5.59
CA GLN A 31 -9.56 0.47 6.53
C GLN A 31 -9.70 -0.89 5.82
N GLU A 32 -8.59 -1.51 5.44
CA GLU A 32 -8.57 -2.86 4.84
C GLU A 32 -9.13 -3.90 5.83
N VAL A 33 -8.88 -3.71 7.12
CA VAL A 33 -9.36 -4.61 8.16
C VAL A 33 -10.81 -4.29 8.51
N ARG A 34 -11.69 -5.27 8.30
CA ARG A 34 -13.10 -5.22 8.69
C ARG A 34 -13.36 -6.13 9.88
N LYS A 35 -14.37 -5.78 10.68
CA LYS A 35 -14.85 -6.56 11.81
C LYS A 35 -16.28 -7.03 11.53
N TYR A 36 -16.58 -8.27 11.91
CA TYR A 36 -17.93 -8.81 11.90
C TYR A 36 -18.20 -9.56 13.19
N ILE A 37 -19.48 -9.65 13.56
CA ILE A 37 -19.92 -10.45 14.69
C ILE A 37 -20.21 -11.85 14.13
N PRO A 38 -19.48 -12.90 14.57
CA PRO A 38 -19.77 -14.25 14.12
C PRO A 38 -21.15 -14.68 14.62
N PHE A 39 -21.84 -15.50 13.82
CA PHE A 39 -23.09 -16.11 14.23
C PHE A 39 -22.88 -16.94 15.51
N ARG A 40 -23.84 -16.88 16.43
CA ARG A 40 -23.82 -17.58 17.72
C ARG A 40 -24.97 -18.58 17.75
N GLY A 41 -24.64 -19.86 17.73
CA GLY A 41 -25.61 -20.94 17.83
C GLY A 41 -26.06 -21.15 19.28
N LEU A 42 -27.27 -21.71 19.46
CA LEU A 42 -27.80 -22.02 20.80
C LEU A 42 -26.95 -23.09 21.53
N TYR A 43 -26.29 -23.97 20.76
CA TYR A 43 -25.49 -25.09 21.27
C TYR A 43 -24.01 -24.97 20.91
N ASP A 44 -23.50 -23.74 20.71
CA ASP A 44 -22.07 -23.53 20.45
C ASP A 44 -21.27 -23.81 21.73
N PRO A 45 -20.34 -24.79 21.75
CA PRO A 45 -19.58 -25.14 22.96
C PRO A 45 -18.59 -24.06 23.41
N CYS A 46 -18.33 -23.04 22.58
CA CYS A 46 -17.36 -21.99 22.87
C CYS A 46 -18.04 -20.71 23.39
N PRO A 47 -17.43 -19.99 24.36
CA PRO A 47 -17.87 -18.66 24.73
C PRO A 47 -17.93 -17.71 23.52
N PRO A 48 -18.95 -16.83 23.46
CA PRO A 48 -19.16 -16.01 22.29
C PRO A 48 -18.02 -15.01 22.06
N LEU A 49 -17.41 -15.10 20.88
CA LEU A 49 -16.45 -14.11 20.41
C LEU A 49 -17.17 -12.77 20.15
N PRO A 50 -16.64 -11.63 20.65
CA PRO A 50 -17.28 -10.33 20.46
C PRO A 50 -17.19 -9.86 18.99
N TYR A 51 -16.07 -10.15 18.33
CA TYR A 51 -15.84 -9.82 16.93
C TYR A 51 -14.77 -10.74 16.33
N LYS A 52 -14.83 -10.90 15.02
CA LYS A 52 -13.74 -11.46 14.22
C LYS A 52 -13.32 -10.44 13.17
N SER A 53 -12.03 -10.32 12.94
CA SER A 53 -11.47 -9.43 11.93
C SER A 53 -11.00 -10.20 10.70
N TYR A 54 -11.14 -9.58 9.54
CA TYR A 54 -10.62 -10.08 8.27
C TYR A 54 -10.11 -8.91 7.44
N VAL A 55 -9.08 -9.16 6.64
CA VAL A 55 -8.53 -8.17 5.70
C VAL A 55 -9.31 -8.28 4.40
N VAL A 56 -9.89 -7.18 3.94
CA VAL A 56 -10.43 -7.07 2.58
C VAL A 56 -9.47 -6.21 1.76
N PRO A 57 -8.67 -6.83 0.88
CA PRO A 57 -7.76 -6.08 0.05
C PRO A 57 -8.52 -5.16 -0.91
N ILE A 58 -7.92 -4.00 -1.19
CA ILE A 58 -8.56 -2.93 -1.96
C ILE A 58 -8.85 -3.31 -3.41
N ASN A 59 -8.20 -4.35 -3.92
CA ASN A 59 -8.48 -4.93 -5.24
C ASN A 59 -9.96 -5.37 -5.39
N GLN A 60 -10.65 -5.70 -4.30
CA GLN A 60 -12.07 -6.08 -4.33
C GLN A 60 -13.04 -4.89 -4.48
N PHE A 61 -12.54 -3.66 -4.41
CA PHE A 61 -13.38 -2.45 -4.49
C PHE A 61 -13.07 -1.57 -5.69
N ILE A 62 -12.11 -1.96 -6.53
CA ILE A 62 -11.81 -1.25 -7.78
C ILE A 62 -12.65 -1.84 -8.93
N ASN A 63 -13.32 -0.97 -9.68
CA ASN A 63 -14.11 -1.39 -10.84
C ASN A 63 -13.23 -1.70 -12.05
N PHE A 64 -12.29 -0.80 -12.36
CA PHE A 64 -11.34 -0.96 -13.45
C PHE A 64 -10.02 -0.26 -13.12
N GLN A 65 -8.94 -0.66 -13.78
CA GLN A 65 -7.63 -0.02 -13.67
C GLN A 65 -7.58 1.18 -14.64
N PRO A 66 -7.46 2.43 -14.16
CA PRO A 66 -7.35 3.58 -15.04
C PRO A 66 -6.07 3.52 -15.88
N PRO A 67 -6.08 4.09 -17.10
CA PRO A 67 -4.86 4.21 -17.90
C PRO A 67 -3.83 5.06 -17.15
N ASN A 68 -2.55 4.73 -17.31
CA ASN A 68 -1.42 5.45 -16.70
C ASN A 68 -1.44 5.49 -15.17
N TRP A 69 -1.97 4.45 -14.53
CA TRP A 69 -1.90 4.33 -13.08
C TRP A 69 -0.43 4.29 -12.61
N PRO A 70 -0.07 4.92 -11.48
CA PRO A 70 1.29 4.84 -10.95
C PRO A 70 1.71 3.38 -10.75
N GLN A 71 2.94 3.08 -11.12
CA GLN A 71 3.53 1.75 -10.98
C GLN A 71 4.79 1.83 -10.16
N PHE A 72 5.07 0.76 -9.43
CA PHE A 72 6.38 0.55 -8.84
C PHE A 72 7.44 0.34 -9.92
N THR A 73 8.69 0.59 -9.56
CA THR A 73 9.83 0.09 -10.36
C THR A 73 9.83 -1.44 -10.34
N LEU A 74 10.45 -2.08 -11.33
CA LEU A 74 10.45 -3.55 -11.43
C LEU A 74 10.99 -4.23 -10.17
N SER A 75 12.07 -3.72 -9.58
CA SER A 75 12.66 -4.27 -8.35
C SER A 75 11.70 -4.17 -7.15
N GLN A 76 11.03 -3.03 -7.00
CA GLN A 76 10.01 -2.84 -5.96
C GLN A 76 8.81 -3.74 -6.19
N ALA A 77 8.33 -3.85 -7.43
CA ALA A 77 7.19 -4.69 -7.77
C ALA A 77 7.43 -6.16 -7.43
N LEU A 78 8.63 -6.68 -7.69
CA LEU A 78 9.03 -8.04 -7.29
C LEU A 78 9.05 -8.22 -5.77
N THR A 79 9.47 -7.19 -5.03
CA THR A 79 9.50 -7.23 -3.56
C THR A 79 8.08 -7.18 -2.98
N HIS A 80 7.21 -6.35 -3.54
CA HIS A 80 5.83 -6.16 -3.08
C HIS A 80 4.86 -7.23 -3.62
N GLY A 81 5.23 -7.97 -4.66
CA GLY A 81 4.36 -8.93 -5.35
C GLY A 81 3.24 -8.29 -6.18
N THR A 82 3.31 -6.98 -6.44
CA THR A 82 2.35 -6.23 -7.25
C THR A 82 3.05 -5.10 -8.01
N LEU A 83 2.61 -4.83 -9.23
CA LEU A 83 3.10 -3.70 -10.02
C LEU A 83 2.51 -2.36 -9.57
N TRP A 84 1.32 -2.39 -8.97
CA TRP A 84 0.56 -1.19 -8.64
C TRP A 84 0.60 -0.90 -7.13
N PRO A 85 1.09 0.28 -6.71
CA PRO A 85 1.08 0.69 -5.30
C PRO A 85 -0.32 0.71 -4.69
N ALA A 86 -1.32 1.10 -5.47
CA ALA A 86 -2.70 1.15 -5.03
C ALA A 86 -3.33 -0.23 -4.82
N LEU A 87 -2.69 -1.32 -5.25
CA LEU A 87 -3.14 -2.70 -5.02
C LEU A 87 -2.29 -3.43 -3.98
N TYR A 88 -1.30 -2.75 -3.42
CA TYR A 88 -0.48 -3.31 -2.35
C TYR A 88 -1.26 -3.28 -1.03
N SER A 89 -1.38 -4.44 -0.39
CA SER A 89 -1.90 -4.58 0.98
C SER A 89 -0.83 -5.24 1.84
N SER A 90 -0.45 -4.59 2.94
CA SER A 90 0.53 -5.13 3.88
C SER A 90 -0.13 -6.21 4.74
N TYR A 91 -0.15 -7.46 4.26
CA TYR A 91 -0.70 -8.58 5.02
C TYR A 91 0.16 -8.87 6.26
N GLN A 92 -0.32 -8.50 7.44
CA GLN A 92 0.29 -8.90 8.71
C GLN A 92 -0.35 -10.19 9.22
N SER A 93 0.47 -11.22 9.45
CA SER A 93 0.00 -12.46 10.08
C SER A 93 -0.52 -12.16 11.48
N GLN A 94 -1.76 -12.56 11.74
CA GLN A 94 -2.37 -12.50 13.07
C GLN A 94 -2.11 -13.78 13.89
N ARG A 95 -1.42 -14.77 13.31
CA ARG A 95 -1.00 -15.97 14.03
C ARG A 95 0.40 -15.73 14.62
N GLY A 96 0.48 -15.58 15.94
CA GLY A 96 1.75 -15.56 16.68
C GLY A 96 2.03 -14.37 17.61
N GLY A 97 1.05 -13.54 17.95
CA GLY A 97 1.24 -12.42 18.88
C GLY A 97 1.30 -12.80 20.36
N ASN A 98 2.21 -13.71 20.73
CA ASN A 98 2.75 -13.88 22.09
C ASN A 98 4.19 -14.40 21.91
N GLY A 99 5.07 -13.47 21.54
CA GLY A 99 6.50 -13.69 21.39
C GLY A 99 7.28 -12.86 22.39
N THR A 100 6.87 -12.89 23.67
CA THR A 100 7.65 -12.55 24.88
C THR A 100 6.92 -13.15 26.07
#